data_AF-A0A5E7UVS6-F1
#
_entry.id   AF-A0A5E7UVS6-F1
#
_cell.length_a   1.000
_cell.length_b   1.000
_cell.length_c   1.000
_cell.angle_alpha   90.00
_cell.angle_beta   90.00
_cell.angle_gamma   90.00
#
_symmetry.space_group_name_H-M   'P 1'
#
loop_
_entity.id
_entity.type
_entity.pdbx_description
1 polymer ?
#
loop_
_entity_poly.entity_id
_entity_poly.type
_entity_poly.pdbx_seq_one_letter_code
_entity_poly.pdbx_strand_id
1 'polypeptide(L)'
;MTTSKAQAESFKALVNGLRDSLREPEQFTLSYAAESSAFVRFNHAKVRQAGQVQQASIGLKLINDGRHADLDITLSGDPLVDRQRLAEGLQQLRETLPLLPQDPYLLLNYNGWQSKNVQEHPLPDTEQVVAEITRAAEGLDLVGFYAAGPISRGFASSAGAFGWHQANSFNFDFSLFHENGQAVKASYAGHDWSSEGFAKRFQQAREQLEFLGRPLRTLAPGQYRAYLAPAALEEIMGMLCWGGFSAQSIASKSSPLQKLYGGDQTFSPLVSLDEHVSGSLSPAFSDEGYPRSDLGLIVEGKAGAQLVGSRSAAEYGLTANGASGGESPSALNMQSGGLPEADILKQLGTGLYISNLWYLNFSDQPAARLTGMTRFATFWVENGEIQAPVSTMRFDDSAFSLLGSQLEALTQERELLLSASTYSQRATASALLPGALVSRLTLTL
;
A
#
# COMPACT_ATOMS: atom_id res chain seq x y z
N MET A 1 -16.46 -7.74 22.00
CA MET A 1 -15.56 -7.72 20.83
C MET A 1 -15.47 -9.14 20.30
N THR A 2 -15.83 -9.35 19.04
CA THR A 2 -15.69 -10.66 18.40
C THR A 2 -14.21 -10.93 18.20
N THR A 3 -13.67 -11.98 18.83
CA THR A 3 -12.25 -12.33 18.71
C THR A 3 -11.96 -12.83 17.29
N SER A 4 -10.72 -12.72 16.82
CA SER A 4 -10.32 -13.29 15.52
C SER A 4 -10.67 -14.77 15.38
N LYS A 5 -10.52 -15.54 16.47
CA LYS A 5 -10.96 -16.94 16.51
C LYS A 5 -12.44 -17.10 16.19
N ALA A 6 -13.30 -16.23 16.73
CA ALA A 6 -14.73 -16.25 16.42
C ALA A 6 -15.02 -15.83 14.96
N GLN A 7 -14.26 -14.89 14.39
CA GLN A 7 -14.38 -14.52 12.98
C GLN A 7 -13.98 -15.69 12.05
N ALA A 8 -12.89 -16.38 12.35
CA ALA A 8 -12.42 -17.54 11.59
C ALA A 8 -13.46 -18.69 11.60
N GLU A 9 -14.03 -18.99 12.76
CA GLU A 9 -15.07 -20.02 12.88
C GLU A 9 -16.38 -19.60 12.20
N SER A 10 -16.76 -18.33 12.26
CA SER A 10 -17.91 -17.80 11.51
C SER A 10 -17.71 -17.96 10.00
N PHE A 11 -16.53 -17.57 9.50
CA PHE A 11 -16.20 -17.73 8.08
C PHE A 11 -16.23 -19.20 7.64
N LYS A 12 -15.64 -20.12 8.42
CA LYS A 12 -15.73 -21.57 8.15
C LYS A 12 -17.16 -22.07 8.10
N ALA A 13 -18.04 -21.60 9.00
CA ALA A 13 -19.44 -22.00 9.02
C ALA A 13 -20.18 -21.53 7.75
N LEU A 14 -19.90 -20.32 7.26
CA LEU A 14 -20.44 -19.81 5.99
C LEU A 14 -19.94 -20.65 4.80
N VAL A 15 -18.64 -20.96 4.76
CA VAL A 15 -18.04 -21.82 3.72
C VAL A 15 -18.69 -23.21 3.69
N ASN A 16 -18.88 -23.84 4.86
CA ASN A 16 -19.52 -25.15 4.93
C ASN A 16 -20.98 -25.11 4.46
N GLY A 17 -21.75 -24.11 4.91
CA GLY A 17 -23.14 -23.94 4.44
C GLY A 17 -23.24 -23.70 2.93
N LEU A 18 -22.28 -22.98 2.35
CA LEU A 18 -22.20 -22.76 0.92
C LEU A 18 -21.88 -24.06 0.16
N ARG A 19 -20.94 -24.88 0.67
CA ARG A 19 -20.62 -26.20 0.10
C ARG A 19 -21.83 -27.12 0.10
N ASP A 20 -22.57 -27.19 1.20
CA ASP A 20 -23.78 -28.02 1.32
C ASP A 20 -24.89 -27.58 0.36
N SER A 21 -24.88 -26.30 -0.04
CA SER A 21 -25.89 -25.70 -0.91
C SER A 21 -25.50 -25.67 -2.40
N LEU A 22 -24.27 -26.06 -2.74
CA LEU A 22 -23.73 -26.03 -4.10
C LEU A 22 -24.34 -27.16 -4.95
N ARG A 23 -24.69 -26.88 -6.21
CA ARG A 23 -25.25 -27.89 -7.13
C ARG A 23 -24.20 -28.21 -8.18
N GLU A 24 -23.90 -29.48 -8.42
CA GLU A 24 -23.03 -29.85 -9.55
C GLU A 24 -23.65 -29.36 -10.88
N PRO A 25 -22.87 -28.74 -11.80
CA PRO A 25 -21.41 -28.54 -11.79
C PRO A 25 -20.95 -27.13 -11.33
N GLU A 26 -21.75 -26.42 -10.53
CA GLU A 26 -21.41 -25.09 -10.00
C GLU A 26 -20.09 -25.11 -9.21
N GLN A 27 -19.35 -24.02 -9.27
CA GLN A 27 -18.14 -23.75 -8.51
C GLN A 27 -18.27 -22.39 -7.81
N PHE A 28 -17.56 -22.18 -6.71
CA PHE A 28 -17.54 -20.89 -6.03
C PHE A 28 -16.14 -20.48 -5.58
N THR A 29 -15.94 -19.18 -5.47
CA THR A 29 -14.95 -18.60 -4.56
C THR A 29 -15.65 -17.69 -3.56
N LEU A 30 -15.14 -17.66 -2.33
CA LEU A 30 -15.67 -16.85 -1.24
C LEU A 30 -14.51 -16.13 -0.58
N SER A 31 -14.43 -14.81 -0.76
CA SER A 31 -13.51 -13.96 -0.01
C SER A 31 -14.19 -13.46 1.27
N TYR A 32 -13.38 -13.13 2.27
CA TYR A 32 -13.83 -12.53 3.52
C TYR A 32 -12.90 -11.38 3.88
N ALA A 33 -13.47 -10.27 4.31
CA ALA A 33 -12.72 -9.12 4.77
C ALA A 33 -13.38 -8.57 6.03
N ALA A 34 -12.60 -8.34 7.09
CA ALA A 34 -13.10 -7.76 8.31
C ALA A 34 -12.06 -6.91 9.02
N GLU A 35 -12.52 -6.01 9.87
CA GLU A 35 -11.69 -5.29 10.82
C GLU A 35 -12.42 -5.08 12.14
N SER A 36 -11.62 -4.93 13.20
CA SER A 36 -12.07 -4.43 14.50
C SER A 36 -11.04 -3.41 14.98
N SER A 37 -11.20 -2.16 14.56
CA SER A 37 -10.20 -1.11 14.74
C SER A 37 -10.69 0.01 15.66
N ALA A 38 -9.81 0.53 16.52
CA ALA A 38 -9.96 1.87 17.06
C ALA A 38 -9.73 2.90 15.94
N PHE A 39 -10.48 4.01 16.00
CA PHE A 39 -10.33 5.13 15.09
C PHE A 39 -10.44 6.45 15.88
N VAL A 40 -9.37 7.23 15.88
CA VAL A 40 -9.25 8.48 16.64
C VAL A 40 -8.82 9.59 15.70
N ARG A 41 -9.49 10.74 15.74
CA ARG A 41 -9.11 11.95 14.99
C ARG A 41 -8.63 13.03 15.94
N PHE A 42 -7.59 13.74 15.52
CA PHE A 42 -6.98 14.83 16.25
C PHE A 42 -7.13 16.13 15.47
N ASN A 43 -7.58 17.19 16.14
CA ASN A 43 -7.52 18.56 15.65
C ASN A 43 -6.95 19.45 16.76
N HIS A 44 -6.04 20.35 16.41
CA HIS A 44 -5.35 21.23 17.38
C HIS A 44 -4.75 20.44 18.56
N ALA A 45 -4.07 19.33 18.24
CA ALA A 45 -3.46 18.41 19.21
C ALA A 45 -4.43 17.79 20.24
N LYS A 46 -5.75 17.87 20.00
CA LYS A 46 -6.79 17.33 20.88
C LYS A 46 -7.62 16.28 20.16
N VAL A 47 -8.06 15.27 20.90
CA VAL A 47 -9.02 14.28 20.40
C VAL A 47 -10.32 14.97 20.03
N ARG A 48 -10.68 14.92 18.75
CA ARG A 48 -11.95 15.45 18.22
C ARG A 48 -13.02 14.38 18.08
N GLN A 49 -12.60 13.17 17.76
CA GLN A 49 -13.46 12.00 17.58
C GLN A 49 -12.69 10.78 18.04
N ALA A 50 -13.33 9.90 18.80
CA ALA A 50 -12.82 8.58 19.12
C ALA A 50 -13.97 7.58 18.96
N GLY A 51 -13.69 6.45 18.34
CA GLY A 51 -14.68 5.40 18.11
C GLY A 51 -14.03 4.07 17.76
N GLN A 52 -14.88 3.08 17.55
CA GLN A 52 -14.49 1.76 17.06
C GLN A 52 -15.20 1.48 15.75
N VAL A 53 -14.46 0.87 14.82
CA VAL A 53 -14.97 0.33 13.57
C VAL A 53 -14.98 -1.19 13.70
N GLN A 54 -16.16 -1.79 13.59
CA GLN A 54 -16.31 -3.24 13.47
C GLN A 54 -17.12 -3.52 12.23
N GLN A 55 -16.53 -4.24 11.29
CA GLN A 55 -17.20 -4.62 10.06
C GLN A 55 -16.67 -5.94 9.54
N ALA A 56 -17.52 -6.64 8.80
CA ALA A 56 -17.16 -7.82 8.04
C ALA A 56 -18.00 -7.88 6.77
N SER A 57 -17.39 -8.33 5.68
CA SER A 57 -18.05 -8.60 4.40
C SER A 57 -17.48 -9.86 3.78
N ILE A 58 -18.25 -10.44 2.87
CA ILE A 58 -17.83 -11.54 2.00
C ILE A 58 -18.07 -11.15 0.55
N GLY A 59 -17.15 -11.55 -0.33
CA GLY A 59 -17.35 -11.52 -1.77
C GLY A 59 -17.61 -12.94 -2.26
N LEU A 60 -18.84 -13.22 -2.69
CA LEU A 60 -19.21 -14.52 -3.25
C LEU A 60 -19.16 -14.43 -4.77
N LYS A 61 -18.30 -15.23 -5.42
CA LYS A 61 -18.35 -15.48 -6.86
C LYS A 61 -18.92 -16.87 -7.11
N LEU A 62 -19.95 -16.95 -7.95
CA LEU A 62 -20.50 -18.21 -8.47
C LEU A 62 -20.05 -18.39 -9.91
N ILE A 63 -19.64 -19.61 -10.25
CA ILE A 63 -19.20 -20.00 -11.59
C ILE A 63 -19.98 -21.23 -12.03
N ASN A 64 -20.48 -21.22 -13.27
CA ASN A 64 -21.09 -22.39 -13.89
C ASN A 64 -21.02 -22.27 -15.43
N ASP A 65 -20.70 -23.37 -16.12
CA ASP A 65 -20.69 -23.43 -17.60
C ASP A 65 -19.91 -22.28 -18.28
N GLY A 66 -18.72 -21.95 -17.75
CA GLY A 66 -17.88 -20.86 -18.27
C GLY A 66 -18.42 -19.44 -18.01
N ARG A 67 -19.45 -19.30 -17.18
CA ARG A 67 -20.07 -18.02 -16.78
C ARG A 67 -19.77 -17.76 -15.32
N HIS A 68 -19.62 -16.50 -14.95
CA HIS A 68 -19.45 -16.13 -13.56
C HIS A 68 -20.13 -14.80 -13.24
N ALA A 69 -20.56 -14.65 -11.99
CA ALA A 69 -20.96 -13.37 -11.41
C ALA A 69 -20.58 -13.38 -9.94
N ASP A 70 -20.45 -12.18 -9.37
CA ASP A 70 -20.10 -11.99 -7.98
C ASP A 70 -20.99 -10.96 -7.28
N LEU A 71 -21.08 -11.09 -5.96
CA LEU A 71 -21.79 -10.19 -5.07
C LEU A 71 -20.98 -9.97 -3.79
N ASP A 72 -20.93 -8.72 -3.35
CA ASP A 72 -20.46 -8.36 -2.02
C ASP A 72 -21.63 -8.33 -1.03
N ILE A 73 -21.47 -9.02 0.10
CA ILE A 73 -22.48 -9.13 1.15
C ILE A 73 -21.87 -8.64 2.46
N THR A 74 -22.47 -7.60 3.05
CA THR A 74 -22.11 -7.15 4.39
C THR A 74 -22.68 -8.13 5.43
N LEU A 75 -21.81 -8.56 6.35
CA LEU A 75 -22.17 -9.43 7.45
C LEU A 75 -22.64 -8.62 8.66
N SER A 76 -23.67 -9.12 9.31
CA SER A 76 -24.23 -8.57 10.55
C SER A 76 -23.51 -9.05 11.81
N GLY A 77 -22.81 -10.20 11.73
CA GLY A 77 -22.24 -10.89 12.87
C GLY A 77 -23.22 -11.84 13.58
N ASP A 78 -24.49 -11.86 13.18
CA ASP A 78 -25.46 -12.87 13.59
C ASP A 78 -25.39 -14.09 12.64
N PRO A 79 -25.06 -15.29 13.14
CA PRO A 79 -24.88 -16.46 12.28
C PRO A 79 -26.12 -16.87 11.47
N LEU A 80 -27.33 -16.63 11.97
CA LEU A 80 -28.56 -16.99 11.25
C LEU A 80 -28.83 -15.99 10.13
N VAL A 81 -28.70 -14.70 10.41
CA VAL A 81 -28.88 -13.63 9.42
C VAL A 81 -27.83 -13.74 8.32
N ASP A 82 -26.57 -13.97 8.69
CA ASP A 82 -25.47 -14.04 7.72
C ASP A 82 -25.58 -15.25 6.80
N ARG A 83 -26.03 -16.41 7.32
CA ARG A 83 -26.35 -17.59 6.49
C ARG A 83 -27.52 -17.33 5.56
N GLN A 84 -28.56 -16.65 6.03
CA GLN A 84 -29.71 -16.29 5.20
C GLN A 84 -29.28 -15.38 4.05
N ARG A 85 -28.53 -14.30 4.33
CA ARG A 85 -28.01 -13.38 3.31
C ARG A 85 -27.14 -14.08 2.27
N LEU A 86 -26.28 -15.01 2.72
CA LEU A 86 -25.45 -15.81 1.82
C LEU A 86 -26.30 -16.70 0.91
N ALA A 87 -27.35 -17.34 1.45
CA ALA A 87 -28.26 -18.17 0.66
C ALA A 87 -29.07 -17.35 -0.36
N GLU A 88 -29.55 -16.16 0.02
CA GLU A 88 -30.22 -15.21 -0.87
C GLU A 88 -29.27 -14.72 -1.98
N GLY A 89 -28.03 -14.37 -1.64
CA GLY A 89 -27.00 -13.97 -2.61
C GLY A 89 -26.66 -15.09 -3.60
N LEU A 90 -26.53 -16.34 -3.13
CA LEU A 90 -26.35 -17.51 -3.99
C LEU A 90 -27.51 -17.69 -4.98
N GLN A 91 -28.75 -17.51 -4.52
CA GLN A 91 -29.94 -17.61 -5.36
C GLN A 91 -29.97 -16.48 -6.41
N GLN A 92 -29.66 -15.25 -6.03
CA GLN A 92 -29.56 -14.12 -6.96
C GLN A 92 -28.48 -14.35 -8.03
N LEU A 93 -27.33 -14.90 -7.65
CA LEU A 93 -26.28 -15.26 -8.61
C LEU A 93 -26.76 -16.32 -9.60
N ARG A 94 -27.46 -17.37 -9.14
CA ARG A 94 -28.03 -18.40 -10.02
C ARG A 94 -29.04 -17.85 -11.03
N GLU A 95 -29.82 -16.84 -10.65
CA GLU A 95 -30.75 -16.16 -11.55
C GLU A 95 -30.03 -15.26 -12.56
N THR A 96 -28.89 -14.68 -12.16
CA THR A 96 -28.08 -13.79 -12.99
C THR A 96 -27.21 -14.55 -13.98
N LEU A 97 -26.58 -15.65 -13.58
CA LEU A 97 -25.58 -16.38 -14.37
C LEU A 97 -26.04 -16.73 -15.80
N PRO A 98 -27.27 -17.24 -16.04
CA PRO A 98 -27.76 -17.57 -17.38
C PRO A 98 -27.89 -16.36 -18.32
N LEU A 99 -28.01 -15.14 -17.78
CA LEU A 99 -28.03 -13.88 -18.54
C LEU A 99 -26.63 -13.42 -18.95
N LEU A 100 -25.62 -14.09 -18.38
CA LEU A 100 -24.20 -14.12 -18.73
C LEU A 100 -23.93 -14.09 -20.25
N PRO A 101 -22.77 -13.65 -20.75
CA PRO A 101 -22.03 -14.42 -21.76
C PRO A 101 -21.08 -15.43 -21.08
N GLN A 102 -20.57 -16.40 -21.82
CA GLN A 102 -19.42 -17.19 -21.35
C GLN A 102 -18.17 -16.29 -21.41
N ASP A 103 -17.30 -16.37 -20.40
CA ASP A 103 -16.05 -15.63 -20.38
C ASP A 103 -14.91 -16.52 -20.90
N PRO A 104 -14.34 -16.21 -22.09
CA PRO A 104 -13.27 -17.00 -22.67
C PRO A 104 -11.96 -16.95 -21.86
N TYR A 105 -11.83 -16.02 -20.91
CA TYR A 105 -10.63 -15.85 -20.08
C TYR A 105 -10.86 -16.20 -18.61
N LEU A 106 -11.96 -16.87 -18.31
CA LEU A 106 -12.21 -17.39 -16.96
C LEU A 106 -11.28 -18.56 -16.67
N LEU A 107 -10.33 -18.35 -15.77
CA LEU A 107 -9.43 -19.37 -15.26
C LEU A 107 -9.61 -19.54 -13.77
N LEU A 108 -10.09 -20.71 -13.37
CA LEU A 108 -10.24 -21.08 -11.97
C LEU A 108 -9.02 -21.84 -11.46
N ASN A 109 -8.66 -21.60 -10.20
CA ASN A 109 -7.75 -22.48 -9.48
C ASN A 109 -8.51 -23.69 -8.91
N TYR A 110 -8.25 -24.87 -9.47
CA TYR A 110 -8.82 -26.13 -9.00
C TYR A 110 -7.96 -26.84 -7.93
N ASN A 111 -6.87 -26.22 -7.49
CA ASN A 111 -6.01 -26.81 -6.48
C ASN A 111 -6.52 -26.52 -5.06
N GLY A 112 -6.70 -27.58 -4.27
CA GLY A 112 -6.91 -27.45 -2.83
C GLY A 112 -5.61 -27.09 -2.10
N TRP A 113 -5.68 -26.14 -1.19
CA TRP A 113 -4.58 -25.72 -0.33
C TRP A 113 -5.11 -25.19 1.01
N GLN A 114 -4.23 -25.12 2.01
CA GLN A 114 -4.54 -24.59 3.32
C GLN A 114 -3.48 -23.55 3.71
N SER A 115 -3.90 -22.37 4.12
CA SER A 115 -3.01 -21.34 4.66
C SER A 115 -3.63 -20.71 5.90
N LYS A 116 -2.84 -20.58 6.96
CA LYS A 116 -3.26 -19.93 8.20
C LYS A 116 -2.12 -19.07 8.73
N ASN A 117 -2.36 -17.77 8.82
CA ASN A 117 -1.49 -16.81 9.49
C ASN A 117 -2.32 -16.00 10.49
N VAL A 118 -1.87 -15.94 11.74
CA VAL A 118 -2.54 -15.20 12.81
C VAL A 118 -1.49 -14.49 13.64
N GLN A 119 -1.54 -13.17 13.68
CA GLN A 119 -0.72 -12.38 14.58
C GLN A 119 -1.37 -12.31 15.96
N GLU A 120 -0.75 -12.99 16.93
CA GLU A 120 -1.25 -13.10 18.31
C GLU A 120 -0.84 -11.90 19.19
N HIS A 121 0.21 -11.15 18.81
CA HIS A 121 0.69 -10.01 19.60
C HIS A 121 -0.28 -8.82 19.49
N PRO A 122 -0.95 -8.42 20.59
CA PRO A 122 -1.88 -7.29 20.56
C PRO A 122 -1.12 -5.97 20.45
N LEU A 123 -1.77 -4.99 19.85
CA LEU A 123 -1.33 -3.59 19.90
C LEU A 123 -1.55 -3.02 21.31
N PRO A 124 -0.83 -1.95 21.71
CA PRO A 124 -1.07 -1.30 22.98
C PRO A 124 -2.48 -0.73 23.07
N ASP A 125 -2.93 -0.50 24.30
CA ASP A 125 -4.21 0.13 24.56
C ASP A 125 -4.29 1.50 23.88
N THR A 126 -5.43 1.77 23.22
CA THR A 126 -5.63 3.03 22.48
C THR A 126 -5.48 4.25 23.40
N GLU A 127 -5.88 4.16 24.66
CA GLU A 127 -5.72 5.24 25.64
C GLU A 127 -4.25 5.57 25.91
N GLN A 128 -3.39 4.55 26.02
CA GLN A 128 -1.95 4.74 26.19
C GLN A 128 -1.36 5.47 24.98
N VAL A 129 -1.69 5.00 23.76
CA VAL A 129 -1.17 5.60 22.51
C VAL A 129 -1.64 7.04 22.36
N VAL A 130 -2.92 7.32 22.63
CA VAL A 130 -3.48 8.68 22.60
C VAL A 130 -2.79 9.59 23.61
N ALA A 131 -2.45 9.09 24.80
CA ALA A 131 -1.73 9.86 25.81
C ALA A 131 -0.29 10.18 25.35
N GLU A 132 0.41 9.23 24.73
CA GLU A 132 1.74 9.45 24.13
C GLU A 132 1.69 10.51 23.02
N ILE A 133 0.72 10.39 22.09
CA ILE A 133 0.51 11.36 21.01
C ILE A 133 0.20 12.76 21.56
N THR A 134 -0.71 12.86 22.53
CA THR A 134 -1.13 14.16 23.10
C THR A 134 0.03 14.83 23.84
N ARG A 135 0.83 14.05 24.57
CA ARG A 135 2.04 14.57 25.25
C ARG A 135 3.08 15.07 24.24
N ALA A 136 3.32 14.31 23.17
CA ALA A 136 4.24 14.74 22.13
C ALA A 136 3.75 15.99 21.38
N ALA A 137 2.45 16.13 21.19
CA ALA A 137 1.84 17.26 20.48
C ALA A 137 1.66 18.53 21.33
N GLU A 138 2.07 18.54 22.59
CA GLU A 138 1.93 19.70 23.47
C GLU A 138 2.60 20.94 22.87
N GLY A 139 1.85 22.04 22.79
CA GLY A 139 2.31 23.31 22.21
C GLY A 139 2.35 23.36 20.68
N LEU A 140 1.89 22.32 19.98
CA LEU A 140 1.89 22.26 18.52
C LEU A 140 0.46 22.28 17.95
N ASP A 141 0.31 22.77 16.72
CA ASP A 141 -0.93 22.60 15.96
C ASP A 141 -0.89 21.29 15.15
N LEU A 142 -1.37 20.21 15.78
CA LEU A 142 -1.44 18.89 15.15
C LEU A 142 -2.83 18.58 14.63
N VAL A 143 -2.90 18.11 13.38
CA VAL A 143 -4.08 17.48 12.78
C VAL A 143 -3.71 16.10 12.27
N GLY A 144 -4.52 15.08 12.54
CA GLY A 144 -4.22 13.73 12.09
C GLY A 144 -5.28 12.71 12.49
N PHE A 145 -5.01 11.45 12.19
CA PHE A 145 -5.82 10.34 12.68
C PHE A 145 -4.95 9.16 13.09
N TYR A 146 -5.48 8.36 14.01
CA TYR A 146 -4.92 7.09 14.45
C TYR A 146 -5.96 5.99 14.20
N ALA A 147 -5.58 4.97 13.44
CA ALA A 147 -6.39 3.78 13.21
C ALA A 147 -5.59 2.54 13.61
N ALA A 148 -6.13 1.69 14.50
CA ALA A 148 -5.37 0.56 15.02
C ALA A 148 -6.25 -0.63 15.40
N GLY A 149 -5.80 -1.84 15.11
CA GLY A 149 -6.51 -3.07 15.44
C GLY A 149 -6.28 -4.19 14.44
N PRO A 150 -6.85 -5.38 14.71
CA PRO A 150 -6.81 -6.52 13.80
C PRO A 150 -7.57 -6.25 12.49
N ILE A 151 -6.95 -6.71 11.40
CA ILE A 151 -7.55 -6.83 10.07
C ILE A 151 -7.51 -8.31 9.70
N SER A 152 -8.63 -8.84 9.21
CA SER A 152 -8.76 -10.24 8.80
C SER A 152 -9.10 -10.36 7.32
N ARG A 153 -8.51 -11.37 6.69
CA ARG A 153 -8.77 -11.81 5.32
C ARG A 153 -9.00 -13.31 5.31
N GLY A 154 -10.04 -13.74 4.61
CA GLY A 154 -10.32 -15.15 4.38
C GLY A 154 -10.52 -15.42 2.90
N PHE A 155 -10.24 -16.65 2.50
CA PHE A 155 -10.53 -17.15 1.16
C PHE A 155 -10.99 -18.61 1.24
N ALA A 156 -11.96 -19.01 0.43
CA ALA A 156 -12.30 -20.40 0.22
C ALA A 156 -12.80 -20.66 -1.20
N SER A 157 -12.63 -21.89 -1.68
CA SER A 157 -13.24 -22.33 -2.94
C SER A 157 -13.95 -23.69 -2.81
N SER A 158 -14.80 -23.98 -3.81
CA SER A 158 -15.40 -25.30 -4.02
C SER A 158 -14.35 -26.40 -4.24
N ALA A 159 -13.18 -26.06 -4.78
CA ALA A 159 -12.06 -26.99 -5.00
C ALA A 159 -11.25 -27.34 -3.72
N GLY A 160 -11.68 -26.85 -2.55
CA GLY A 160 -11.06 -27.18 -1.27
C GLY A 160 -9.94 -26.23 -0.81
N ALA A 161 -9.68 -25.14 -1.54
CA ALA A 161 -8.81 -24.08 -1.06
C ALA A 161 -9.41 -23.40 0.18
N PHE A 162 -8.58 -23.10 1.17
CA PHE A 162 -8.97 -22.34 2.36
C PHE A 162 -7.78 -21.55 2.93
N GLY A 163 -7.95 -20.23 3.04
CA GLY A 163 -6.98 -19.30 3.60
C GLY A 163 -7.59 -18.49 4.73
N TRP A 164 -6.83 -18.31 5.81
CA TRP A 164 -7.14 -17.36 6.87
C TRP A 164 -5.91 -16.55 7.24
N HIS A 165 -6.03 -15.23 7.20
CA HIS A 165 -4.98 -14.28 7.57
C HIS A 165 -5.54 -13.26 8.54
N GLN A 166 -4.85 -13.03 9.66
CA GLN A 166 -5.12 -11.92 10.54
C GLN A 166 -3.80 -11.23 10.90
N ALA A 167 -3.73 -9.94 10.64
CA ALA A 167 -2.62 -9.09 11.05
C ALA A 167 -3.12 -7.95 11.93
N ASN A 168 -2.30 -7.54 12.89
CA ASN A 168 -2.55 -6.37 13.72
C ASN A 168 -1.71 -5.22 13.19
N SER A 169 -2.33 -4.07 12.94
CA SER A 169 -1.59 -2.90 12.50
C SER A 169 -2.16 -1.62 13.08
N PHE A 170 -1.31 -0.61 13.20
CA PHE A 170 -1.69 0.76 13.47
C PHE A 170 -1.17 1.70 12.38
N ASN A 171 -1.87 2.81 12.20
CA ASN A 171 -1.46 3.91 11.34
C ASN A 171 -1.76 5.23 12.05
N PHE A 172 -0.74 6.01 12.34
CA PHE A 172 -0.83 7.40 12.76
C PHE A 172 -0.33 8.30 11.63
N ASP A 173 -1.24 8.89 10.85
CA ASP A 173 -0.93 9.88 9.81
C ASP A 173 -1.30 11.26 10.34
N PHE A 174 -0.34 12.18 10.32
CA PHE A 174 -0.50 13.49 10.93
C PHE A 174 0.24 14.59 10.18
N SER A 175 -0.16 15.82 10.46
CA SER A 175 0.50 17.03 10.02
C SER A 175 0.69 17.96 11.21
N LEU A 176 1.86 18.58 11.26
CA LEU A 176 2.17 19.67 12.19
C LEU A 176 2.12 20.98 11.41
N PHE A 177 1.29 21.91 11.83
CA PHE A 177 1.13 23.22 11.21
C PHE A 177 2.00 24.26 11.92
N HIS A 178 2.69 25.06 11.11
CA HIS A 178 3.37 26.26 11.54
C HIS A 178 2.41 27.45 11.44
N GLU A 179 2.64 28.50 12.24
CA GLU A 179 1.75 29.68 12.29
C GLU A 179 1.61 30.42 10.94
N ASN A 180 2.59 30.25 10.05
CA ASN A 180 2.56 30.78 8.68
C ASN A 180 1.68 29.96 7.71
N GLY A 181 1.00 28.92 8.19
CA GLY A 181 0.11 28.05 7.40
C GLY A 181 0.81 26.93 6.62
N GLN A 182 2.14 26.83 6.68
CA GLN A 182 2.87 25.68 6.14
C GLN A 182 2.80 24.50 7.11
N ALA A 183 3.01 23.28 6.60
CA ALA A 183 2.94 22.08 7.41
C ALA A 183 4.04 21.08 7.07
N VAL A 184 4.44 20.31 8.07
CA VAL A 184 5.18 19.05 7.92
C VAL A 184 4.14 17.93 7.93
N LYS A 185 4.22 17.01 6.97
CA LYS A 185 3.41 15.77 6.98
C LYS A 185 4.32 14.61 7.38
N ALA A 186 3.83 13.79 8.30
CA ALA A 186 4.55 12.61 8.78
C ALA A 186 3.56 11.48 9.06
N SER A 187 4.08 10.26 9.04
CA SER A 187 3.35 9.08 9.45
C SER A 187 4.21 8.23 10.38
N TYR A 188 3.54 7.51 11.28
CA TYR A 188 4.13 6.44 12.07
C TYR A 188 3.17 5.26 12.05
N ALA A 189 3.60 4.17 11.44
CA ALA A 189 2.76 3.02 11.17
C ALA A 189 3.55 1.73 11.35
N GLY A 190 2.85 0.65 11.68
CA GLY A 190 3.50 -0.63 11.91
C GLY A 190 2.54 -1.68 12.45
N HIS A 191 3.14 -2.82 12.81
CA HIS A 191 2.45 -3.93 13.45
C HIS A 191 2.85 -4.11 14.93
N ASP A 192 3.82 -3.33 15.40
CA ASP A 192 4.28 -3.27 16.78
C ASP A 192 4.62 -1.81 17.13
N TRP A 193 4.05 -1.29 18.22
CA TRP A 193 4.21 0.11 18.61
C TRP A 193 5.45 0.27 19.48
N SER A 194 6.39 1.09 19.04
CA SER A 194 7.56 1.47 19.83
C SER A 194 7.46 2.93 20.26
N SER A 195 7.38 3.18 21.56
CA SER A 195 7.38 4.55 22.10
C SER A 195 8.67 5.31 21.74
N GLU A 196 9.81 4.63 21.66
CA GLU A 196 11.08 5.22 21.22
C GLU A 196 11.03 5.57 19.73
N GLY A 197 10.55 4.64 18.89
CA GLY A 197 10.39 4.87 17.45
C GLY A 197 9.41 6.02 17.15
N PHE A 198 8.29 6.06 17.86
CA PHE A 198 7.33 7.16 17.81
C PHE A 198 7.99 8.49 18.22
N ALA A 199 8.70 8.52 19.35
CA ALA A 199 9.38 9.73 19.83
C ALA A 199 10.41 10.24 18.83
N LYS A 200 11.24 9.36 18.24
CA LYS A 200 12.21 9.72 17.18
C LYS A 200 11.49 10.34 15.98
N ARG A 201 10.44 9.68 15.47
CA ARG A 201 9.68 10.15 14.30
C ARG A 201 9.00 11.49 14.55
N PHE A 202 8.41 11.66 15.73
CA PHE A 202 7.74 12.89 16.11
C PHE A 202 8.73 14.05 16.30
N GLN A 203 9.88 13.78 16.92
CA GLN A 203 10.94 14.77 17.09
C GLN A 203 11.50 15.24 15.74
N GLN A 204 11.72 14.33 14.79
CA GLN A 204 12.10 14.70 13.43
C GLN A 204 11.07 15.63 12.76
N ALA A 205 9.77 15.33 12.90
CA ALA A 205 8.72 16.19 12.35
C ALA A 205 8.70 17.58 13.03
N ARG A 206 8.98 17.65 14.33
CA ARG A 206 9.10 18.91 15.09
C ARG A 206 10.30 19.74 14.62
N GLU A 207 11.47 19.12 14.45
CA GLU A 207 12.66 19.80 13.93
C GLU A 207 12.42 20.35 12.52
N GLN A 208 11.79 19.57 11.65
CA GLN A 208 11.37 20.04 10.32
C GLN A 208 10.41 21.23 10.40
N LEU A 209 9.50 21.25 11.38
CA LEU A 209 8.54 22.33 11.57
C LEU A 209 9.26 23.66 11.90
N GLU A 210 10.32 23.61 12.72
CA GLU A 210 11.11 24.80 13.06
C GLU A 210 11.76 25.43 11.82
N PHE A 211 12.23 24.62 10.87
CA PHE A 211 12.79 25.13 9.63
C PHE A 211 11.75 25.86 8.75
N LEU A 212 10.46 25.53 8.86
CA LEU A 212 9.39 26.24 8.12
C LEU A 212 9.20 27.68 8.59
N GLY A 213 9.70 28.05 9.77
CA GLY A 213 9.68 29.43 10.27
C GLY A 213 10.73 30.35 9.64
N ARG A 214 11.70 29.80 8.89
CA ARG A 214 12.77 30.59 8.24
C ARG A 214 12.27 31.28 6.96
N PRO A 215 12.97 32.33 6.49
CA PRO A 215 12.62 32.99 5.22
C PRO A 215 12.56 32.01 4.05
N LEU A 216 11.47 32.07 3.30
CA LEU A 216 11.24 31.20 2.14
C LEU A 216 12.27 31.47 1.05
N ARG A 217 12.90 30.41 0.54
CA ARG A 217 13.76 30.48 -0.64
C ARG A 217 12.93 30.17 -1.89
N THR A 218 12.86 31.13 -2.80
CA THR A 218 12.28 30.92 -4.13
C THR A 218 13.36 30.36 -5.04
N LEU A 219 13.05 29.28 -5.76
CA LEU A 219 13.93 28.68 -6.75
C LEU A 219 13.42 28.97 -8.16
N ALA A 220 14.34 29.14 -9.11
CA ALA A 220 13.99 29.18 -10.52
C ALA A 220 13.70 27.76 -11.04
N PRO A 221 12.87 27.60 -12.09
CA PRO A 221 12.81 26.35 -12.84
C PRO A 221 14.21 25.92 -13.28
N GLY A 222 14.49 24.62 -13.21
CA GLY A 222 15.83 24.12 -13.46
C GLY A 222 16.07 22.73 -12.90
N GLN A 223 17.33 22.34 -12.92
CA GLN A 223 17.79 21.02 -12.51
C GLN A 223 18.54 21.14 -11.19
N TYR A 224 18.11 20.37 -10.19
CA TYR A 224 18.66 20.43 -8.85
C TYR A 224 19.02 19.04 -8.35
N ARG A 225 20.15 18.93 -7.65
CA ARG A 225 20.43 17.73 -6.85
C ARG A 225 19.39 17.63 -5.75
N ALA A 226 18.92 16.41 -5.46
CA ALA A 226 17.84 16.22 -4.51
C ALA A 226 17.98 14.93 -3.71
N TYR A 227 17.58 14.98 -2.45
CA TYR A 227 17.26 13.81 -1.65
C TYR A 227 15.73 13.68 -1.56
N LEU A 228 15.22 12.51 -1.94
CA LEU A 228 13.84 12.09 -1.78
C LEU A 228 13.76 11.24 -0.51
N ALA A 229 13.07 11.72 0.52
CA ALA A 229 12.78 10.90 1.70
C ALA A 229 11.91 9.68 1.33
N PRO A 230 11.84 8.63 2.17
CA PRO A 230 11.03 7.44 1.87
C PRO A 230 9.57 7.75 1.45
N ALA A 231 8.91 8.69 2.14
CA ALA A 231 7.54 9.11 1.80
C ALA A 231 7.45 9.85 0.45
N ALA A 232 8.49 10.57 0.02
CA ALA A 232 8.56 11.15 -1.32
C ALA A 232 8.78 10.07 -2.39
N LEU A 233 9.61 9.07 -2.10
CA LEU A 233 9.86 7.95 -3.00
C LEU A 233 8.61 7.05 -3.14
N GLU A 234 7.82 6.90 -2.07
CA GLU A 234 6.56 6.16 -2.08
C GLU A 234 5.59 6.65 -3.16
N GLU A 235 5.44 7.96 -3.33
CA GLU A 235 4.58 8.54 -4.35
C GLU A 235 5.02 8.14 -5.76
N ILE A 236 6.34 8.11 -6.03
CA ILE A 236 6.89 7.65 -7.30
C ILE A 236 6.65 6.14 -7.47
N MET A 237 6.92 5.35 -6.44
CA MET A 237 6.69 3.90 -6.46
C MET A 237 5.22 3.55 -6.66
N GLY A 238 4.31 4.27 -6.01
CA GLY A 238 2.87 4.12 -6.15
C GLY A 238 2.42 4.34 -7.58
N MET A 239 2.93 5.39 -8.25
CA MET A 239 2.69 5.61 -9.68
C MET A 239 3.17 4.44 -10.54
N LEU A 240 4.38 3.91 -10.27
CA LEU A 240 4.89 2.76 -11.02
C LEU A 240 4.10 1.48 -10.77
N CYS A 241 3.48 1.33 -9.60
CA CYS A 241 2.61 0.20 -9.28
C CYS A 241 1.29 0.22 -10.08
N TRP A 242 0.94 1.33 -10.73
CA TRP A 242 -0.21 1.41 -11.64
C TRP A 242 0.14 0.78 -12.99
N GLY A 243 -0.03 -0.54 -13.06
CA GLY A 243 0.20 -1.34 -14.27
C GLY A 243 1.68 -1.57 -14.60
N GLY A 244 2.64 -1.03 -13.84
CA GLY A 244 4.07 -1.22 -14.12
C GLY A 244 4.49 -2.68 -14.11
N PHE A 245 4.04 -3.43 -13.10
CA PHE A 245 4.38 -4.84 -12.90
C PHE A 245 3.32 -5.81 -13.44
N SER A 246 2.23 -5.28 -14.00
CA SER A 246 1.09 -6.05 -14.49
C SER A 246 1.42 -6.77 -15.79
N ALA A 247 1.24 -8.09 -15.82
CA ALA A 247 1.38 -8.89 -17.02
C ALA A 247 0.41 -8.42 -18.13
N GLN A 248 -0.83 -8.08 -17.78
CA GLN A 248 -1.79 -7.50 -18.71
C GLN A 248 -1.27 -6.21 -19.34
N SER A 249 -0.82 -5.26 -18.51
CA SER A 249 -0.35 -3.96 -18.99
C SER A 249 0.92 -4.07 -19.84
N ILE A 250 1.78 -5.05 -19.56
CA ILE A 250 2.99 -5.31 -20.34
C ILE A 250 2.66 -6.01 -21.68
N ALA A 251 1.67 -6.91 -21.67
CA ALA A 251 1.19 -7.56 -22.89
C ALA A 251 0.51 -6.56 -23.82
N SER A 252 -0.34 -5.66 -23.29
CA SER A 252 -1.07 -4.63 -24.04
C SER A 252 -0.26 -3.38 -24.38
N LYS A 253 1.00 -3.30 -23.94
CA LYS A 253 1.91 -2.14 -24.13
C LYS A 253 1.44 -0.85 -23.44
N SER A 254 0.62 -0.96 -22.40
CA SER A 254 0.21 0.16 -21.56
C SER A 254 1.04 0.33 -20.29
N SER A 255 1.95 -0.59 -19.94
CA SER A 255 2.74 -0.46 -18.71
C SER A 255 3.67 0.78 -18.73
N PRO A 256 3.76 1.58 -17.65
CA PRO A 256 4.79 2.61 -17.53
C PRO A 256 6.22 2.03 -17.53
N LEU A 257 6.37 0.75 -17.18
CA LEU A 257 7.64 0.02 -17.21
C LEU A 257 7.84 -0.77 -18.51
N GLN A 258 7.06 -0.48 -19.57
CA GLN A 258 7.14 -1.20 -20.84
C GLN A 258 8.56 -1.25 -21.42
N LYS A 259 9.31 -0.14 -21.32
CA LYS A 259 10.70 -0.06 -21.79
C LYS A 259 11.68 -0.87 -20.94
N LEU A 260 11.40 -1.05 -19.64
CA LEU A 260 12.19 -1.91 -18.75
C LEU A 260 12.03 -3.38 -19.15
N TYR A 261 10.78 -3.83 -19.24
CA TYR A 261 10.46 -5.23 -19.61
C TYR A 261 10.75 -5.53 -21.09
N GLY A 262 10.80 -4.51 -21.95
CA GLY A 262 11.27 -4.62 -23.33
C GLY A 262 12.80 -4.66 -23.47
N GLY A 263 13.56 -4.28 -22.43
CA GLY A 263 15.02 -4.20 -22.47
C GLY A 263 15.58 -2.91 -23.09
N ASP A 264 14.74 -1.93 -23.43
CA ASP A 264 15.14 -0.65 -24.02
C ASP A 264 15.70 0.33 -22.97
N GLN A 265 15.38 0.11 -21.70
CA GLN A 265 15.82 0.91 -20.55
C GLN A 265 16.14 0.00 -19.37
N THR A 266 17.01 0.49 -18.48
CA THR A 266 17.29 -0.12 -17.18
C THR A 266 17.29 0.95 -16.10
N PHE A 267 16.99 0.55 -14.87
CA PHE A 267 17.30 1.36 -13.70
C PHE A 267 18.77 1.16 -13.28
N SER A 268 19.18 1.86 -12.23
CA SER A 268 20.49 1.68 -11.62
C SER A 268 20.59 0.28 -11.00
N PRO A 269 21.78 -0.35 -10.99
CA PRO A 269 22.01 -1.59 -10.26
C PRO A 269 21.67 -1.54 -8.77
N LEU A 270 21.59 -0.33 -8.19
CA LEU A 270 21.15 -0.12 -6.81
C LEU A 270 19.65 -0.44 -6.60
N VAL A 271 18.86 -0.49 -7.67
CA VAL A 271 17.41 -0.67 -7.59
C VAL A 271 17.07 -2.15 -7.71
N SER A 272 16.67 -2.76 -6.59
CA SER A 272 16.00 -4.05 -6.59
C SER A 272 14.67 -3.92 -5.85
N LEU A 273 13.61 -4.37 -6.50
CA LEU A 273 12.23 -4.33 -6.01
C LEU A 273 11.65 -5.73 -5.98
N ASP A 274 11.03 -6.09 -4.87
CA ASP A 274 10.25 -7.31 -4.73
C ASP A 274 8.84 -7.01 -4.21
N GLU A 275 7.89 -7.85 -4.60
CA GLU A 275 6.72 -8.08 -3.78
C GLU A 275 7.12 -9.03 -2.63
N HIS A 276 6.93 -8.57 -1.39
CA HIS A 276 7.30 -9.29 -0.17
C HIS A 276 6.07 -9.61 0.68
N VAL A 277 5.29 -10.62 0.30
CA VAL A 277 4.08 -11.01 1.04
C VAL A 277 4.40 -11.72 2.35
N SER A 278 5.55 -12.39 2.44
CA SER A 278 6.01 -13.09 3.64
C SER A 278 6.11 -12.14 4.83
N GLY A 279 5.35 -12.41 5.89
CA GLY A 279 5.36 -11.58 7.10
C GLY A 279 4.76 -10.17 6.93
N SER A 280 4.19 -9.84 5.76
CA SER A 280 3.54 -8.56 5.52
C SER A 280 2.13 -8.51 6.13
N LEU A 281 1.51 -7.32 6.11
CA LEU A 281 0.10 -7.17 6.48
C LEU A 281 -0.85 -7.80 5.47
N SER A 282 -0.40 -7.99 4.23
CA SER A 282 -1.21 -8.58 3.17
C SER A 282 -1.15 -10.11 3.22
N PRO A 283 -2.25 -10.80 2.89
CA PRO A 283 -2.29 -12.26 2.91
C PRO A 283 -1.35 -12.86 1.84
N ALA A 284 -0.73 -13.99 2.18
CA ALA A 284 0.02 -14.83 1.24
C ALA A 284 -0.89 -15.71 0.36
N PHE A 285 -2.08 -15.21 0.03
CA PHE A 285 -3.03 -15.79 -0.92
C PHE A 285 -3.87 -14.66 -1.53
N SER A 286 -4.35 -14.84 -2.76
CA SER A 286 -5.22 -13.88 -3.44
C SER A 286 -6.71 -14.18 -3.28
N ASP A 287 -7.51 -13.19 -3.60
CA ASP A 287 -8.97 -13.27 -3.79
C ASP A 287 -9.38 -14.09 -5.03
N GLU A 288 -8.43 -14.48 -5.88
CA GLU A 288 -8.63 -15.42 -6.99
C GLU A 288 -8.31 -16.87 -6.62
N GLY A 289 -7.84 -17.09 -5.38
CA GLY A 289 -7.64 -18.42 -4.82
C GLY A 289 -6.29 -19.05 -5.08
N TYR A 290 -5.28 -18.25 -5.36
CA TYR A 290 -3.90 -18.72 -5.51
C TYR A 290 -3.08 -18.37 -4.26
N PRO A 291 -2.27 -19.31 -3.74
CA PRO A 291 -1.20 -18.96 -2.81
C PRO A 291 -0.22 -17.99 -3.47
N ARG A 292 0.38 -17.11 -2.67
CA ARG A 292 1.34 -16.11 -3.11
C ARG A 292 2.68 -16.35 -2.43
N SER A 293 3.75 -15.98 -3.11
CA SER A 293 5.11 -16.02 -2.61
C SER A 293 5.82 -14.72 -2.94
N ASP A 294 6.92 -14.45 -2.26
CA ASP A 294 7.75 -13.29 -2.58
C ASP A 294 8.26 -13.39 -4.03
N LEU A 295 8.31 -12.24 -4.70
CA LEU A 295 8.52 -12.17 -6.13
C LEU A 295 9.42 -10.98 -6.49
N GLY A 296 10.61 -11.26 -7.02
CA GLY A 296 11.53 -10.23 -7.50
C GLY A 296 11.02 -9.58 -8.79
N LEU A 297 10.53 -8.35 -8.69
CA LEU A 297 9.95 -7.57 -9.80
C LEU A 297 11.03 -6.82 -10.59
N ILE A 298 12.05 -6.32 -9.89
CA ILE A 298 13.24 -5.69 -10.47
C ILE A 298 14.46 -6.24 -9.75
N VAL A 299 15.45 -6.70 -10.50
CA VAL A 299 16.69 -7.28 -9.95
C VAL A 299 17.87 -6.49 -10.51
N GLU A 300 18.58 -5.77 -9.63
CA GLU A 300 19.75 -4.96 -9.98
C GLU A 300 19.52 -4.06 -11.19
N GLY A 301 18.40 -3.34 -11.17
CA GLY A 301 17.99 -2.38 -12.18
C GLY A 301 17.37 -2.98 -13.45
N LYS A 302 17.24 -4.31 -13.52
CA LYS A 302 16.69 -5.02 -14.69
C LYS A 302 15.31 -5.60 -14.39
N ALA A 303 14.51 -5.76 -15.44
CA ALA A 303 13.21 -6.42 -15.35
C ALA A 303 13.35 -7.82 -14.73
N GLY A 304 12.55 -8.10 -13.70
CA GLY A 304 12.38 -9.40 -13.08
C GLY A 304 11.07 -10.05 -13.52
N ALA A 305 10.39 -10.68 -12.57
CA ALA A 305 9.08 -11.27 -12.78
C ALA A 305 7.98 -10.21 -12.96
N GLN A 306 6.81 -10.67 -13.41
CA GLN A 306 5.59 -9.88 -13.55
C GLN A 306 4.54 -10.43 -12.58
N LEU A 307 3.60 -9.59 -12.17
CA LEU A 307 2.40 -10.01 -11.44
C LEU A 307 1.39 -10.52 -12.46
N VAL A 308 0.95 -11.77 -12.29
CA VAL A 308 0.10 -12.49 -13.24
C VAL A 308 -1.16 -12.98 -12.52
N GLY A 309 -2.28 -12.32 -12.79
CA GLY A 309 -3.60 -12.75 -12.37
C GLY A 309 -4.14 -13.90 -13.23
N SER A 310 -5.20 -14.56 -12.78
CA SER A 310 -5.83 -15.69 -13.48
C SER A 310 -6.30 -15.33 -14.89
N ARG A 311 -6.89 -14.14 -15.06
CA ARG A 311 -7.35 -13.66 -16.37
C ARG A 311 -6.20 -13.47 -17.34
N SER A 312 -5.13 -12.79 -16.93
CA SER A 312 -3.93 -12.58 -17.76
C SER A 312 -3.23 -13.88 -18.09
N ALA A 313 -3.21 -14.83 -17.15
CA ALA A 313 -2.71 -16.18 -17.42
C ALA A 313 -3.50 -16.85 -18.55
N ALA A 314 -4.83 -16.79 -18.52
CA ALA A 314 -5.68 -17.33 -19.56
C ALA A 314 -5.50 -16.61 -20.92
N GLU A 315 -5.52 -15.28 -20.90
CA GLU A 315 -5.52 -14.45 -22.11
C GLU A 315 -4.17 -14.48 -22.84
N TYR A 316 -3.06 -14.47 -22.10
CA TYR A 316 -1.72 -14.36 -22.66
C TYR A 316 -0.89 -15.65 -22.59
N GLY A 317 -1.51 -16.77 -22.15
CA GLY A 317 -0.82 -18.06 -22.05
C GLY A 317 0.30 -18.07 -21.00
N LEU A 318 0.10 -17.34 -19.90
CA LEU A 318 1.05 -17.24 -18.78
C LEU A 318 0.63 -18.15 -17.62
N THR A 319 1.50 -18.30 -16.63
CA THR A 319 1.17 -18.99 -15.37
C THR A 319 0.78 -17.97 -14.32
N ALA A 320 -0.44 -18.09 -13.78
CA ALA A 320 -0.88 -17.25 -12.67
C ALA A 320 0.01 -17.47 -11.44
N ASN A 321 0.46 -16.38 -10.81
CA ASN A 321 1.29 -16.42 -9.60
C ASN A 321 0.55 -15.86 -8.37
N GLY A 322 -0.76 -15.72 -8.49
CA GLY A 322 -1.62 -15.22 -7.43
C GLY A 322 -1.60 -13.71 -7.25
N ALA A 323 -1.25 -12.96 -8.30
CA ALA A 323 -1.60 -11.55 -8.31
C ALA A 323 -3.13 -11.37 -8.32
N SER A 324 -3.65 -10.38 -7.60
CA SER A 324 -5.06 -9.97 -7.69
C SER A 324 -5.34 -9.25 -9.03
N GLY A 325 -6.61 -9.00 -9.35
CA GLY A 325 -7.03 -8.48 -10.66
C GLY A 325 -6.39 -7.18 -11.15
N GLY A 326 -5.81 -6.36 -10.26
CA GLY A 326 -5.04 -5.16 -10.64
C GLY A 326 -3.55 -5.42 -10.94
N GLU A 327 -3.06 -6.63 -10.70
CA GLU A 327 -1.66 -7.06 -10.87
C GLU A 327 -0.64 -6.04 -10.36
N SER A 328 -0.91 -5.54 -9.15
CA SER A 328 -0.13 -4.54 -8.46
C SER A 328 0.37 -5.12 -7.13
N PRO A 329 1.61 -4.81 -6.71
CA PRO A 329 2.15 -5.41 -5.50
C PRO A 329 1.41 -4.90 -4.27
N SER A 330 1.08 -5.81 -3.36
CA SER A 330 0.41 -5.46 -2.10
C SER A 330 1.40 -5.18 -0.96
N ALA A 331 2.65 -5.61 -1.11
CA ALA A 331 3.72 -5.39 -0.14
C ALA A 331 5.01 -5.12 -0.91
N LEU A 332 5.17 -3.89 -1.42
CA LEU A 332 6.35 -3.52 -2.19
C LEU A 332 7.56 -3.37 -1.25
N ASN A 333 8.70 -3.91 -1.65
CA ASN A 333 9.93 -3.83 -0.89
C ASN A 333 11.05 -3.37 -1.82
N MET A 334 11.78 -2.34 -1.41
CA MET A 334 12.98 -1.89 -2.07
C MET A 334 14.19 -2.19 -1.18
N GLN A 335 15.23 -2.76 -1.79
CA GLN A 335 16.47 -3.06 -1.07
C GLN A 335 17.12 -1.78 -0.53
N SER A 336 17.73 -1.88 0.64
CA SER A 336 18.49 -0.80 1.25
C SER A 336 19.76 -0.51 0.46
N GLY A 337 20.21 0.75 0.50
CA GLY A 337 21.54 1.12 0.02
C GLY A 337 22.58 1.20 1.13
N GLY A 338 23.60 2.03 0.89
CA GLY A 338 24.75 2.19 1.78
C GLY A 338 24.91 3.59 2.37
N LEU A 339 23.96 4.51 2.16
CA LEU A 339 24.01 5.86 2.74
C LEU A 339 23.32 5.87 4.12
N PRO A 340 24.03 6.09 5.23
CA PRO A 340 23.38 6.21 6.54
C PRO A 340 22.47 7.44 6.61
N GLU A 341 21.33 7.34 7.31
CA GLU A 341 20.38 8.45 7.50
C GLU A 341 21.08 9.71 8.07
N ALA A 342 22.01 9.51 8.99
CA ALA A 342 22.78 10.60 9.62
C ALA A 342 23.68 11.37 8.63
N ASP A 343 24.05 10.77 7.50
CA ASP A 343 24.94 11.37 6.51
C ASP A 343 24.19 11.97 5.31
N ILE A 344 22.85 11.92 5.28
CA ILE A 344 22.04 12.39 4.14
C ILE A 344 22.38 13.84 3.76
N LEU A 345 22.32 14.76 4.73
CA LEU A 345 22.53 16.18 4.44
C LEU A 345 23.96 16.44 3.98
N LYS A 346 24.95 15.85 4.68
CA LYS A 346 26.36 15.93 4.30
C LYS A 346 26.61 15.42 2.88
N GLN A 347 26.03 14.27 2.53
CA GLN A 347 26.19 13.68 1.21
C GLN A 347 25.45 14.48 0.13
N LEU A 348 24.28 15.04 0.45
CA LEU A 348 23.53 15.95 -0.44
C LEU A 348 24.31 17.25 -0.72
N GLY A 349 25.07 17.76 0.26
CA GLY A 349 25.89 18.96 0.10
C GLY A 349 25.03 20.20 -0.15
N THR A 350 24.80 20.52 -1.43
CA THR A 350 23.91 21.60 -1.84
C THR A 350 22.82 21.07 -2.75
N GLY A 351 21.55 21.27 -2.39
CA GLY A 351 20.42 20.75 -3.14
C GLY A 351 19.10 20.80 -2.38
N LEU A 352 18.15 19.98 -2.81
CA LEU A 352 16.82 19.88 -2.22
C LEU A 352 16.72 18.69 -1.28
N TYR A 353 16.21 18.89 -0.07
CA TYR A 353 15.67 17.81 0.76
C TYR A 353 14.14 17.82 0.59
N ILE A 354 13.59 16.77 -0.01
CA ILE A 354 12.17 16.64 -0.33
C ILE A 354 11.56 15.58 0.59
N SER A 355 10.78 16.01 1.58
CA SER A 355 10.11 15.10 2.52
C SER A 355 8.94 14.36 1.87
N ASN A 356 8.12 15.08 1.10
CA ASN A 356 6.96 14.52 0.42
C ASN A 356 6.81 15.06 -0.99
N LEU A 357 6.29 14.21 -1.86
CA LEU A 357 5.71 14.61 -3.12
C LEU A 357 4.19 14.55 -3.02
N TRP A 358 3.49 15.18 -3.96
CA TRP A 358 2.04 15.27 -3.89
C TRP A 358 1.42 15.48 -5.28
N TYR A 359 0.20 14.95 -5.46
CA TYR A 359 -0.56 15.01 -6.71
C TYR A 359 0.25 14.53 -7.92
N LEU A 360 0.83 13.33 -7.82
CA LEU A 360 1.53 12.75 -8.96
C LEU A 360 0.55 12.26 -10.03
N ASN A 361 0.97 12.39 -11.29
CA ASN A 361 0.32 11.76 -12.44
C ASN A 361 1.36 11.52 -13.54
N PHE A 362 1.04 10.68 -14.52
CA PHE A 362 1.87 10.52 -15.71
C PHE A 362 1.66 11.71 -16.65
N SER A 363 2.74 12.43 -16.97
CA SER A 363 2.74 13.39 -18.08
C SER A 363 3.06 12.70 -19.42
N ASP A 364 3.84 11.61 -19.38
CA ASP A 364 4.07 10.69 -20.50
C ASP A 364 4.35 9.29 -19.92
N GLN A 365 3.32 8.44 -19.93
CA GLN A 365 3.35 7.11 -19.33
C GLN A 365 4.34 6.15 -20.03
N PRO A 366 4.39 6.02 -21.38
CA PRO A 366 5.41 5.21 -22.06
C PRO A 366 6.88 5.56 -21.75
N ALA A 367 7.15 6.80 -21.34
CA ALA A 367 8.47 7.23 -20.89
C ALA A 367 8.64 7.24 -19.36
N ALA A 368 7.66 6.69 -18.62
CA ALA A 368 7.56 6.75 -17.17
C ALA A 368 7.78 8.17 -16.61
N ARG A 369 7.31 9.20 -17.33
CA ARG A 369 7.43 10.59 -16.92
C ARG A 369 6.29 10.96 -16.00
N LEU A 370 6.69 11.46 -14.84
CA LEU A 370 5.83 11.80 -13.72
C LEU A 370 5.86 13.32 -13.56
N THR A 371 4.68 13.92 -13.43
CA THR A 371 4.53 15.29 -12.96
C THR A 371 3.89 15.29 -11.59
N GLY A 372 4.29 16.23 -10.74
CA GLY A 372 3.74 16.39 -9.40
C GLY A 372 4.25 17.67 -8.76
N MET A 373 4.07 17.76 -7.44
CA MET A 373 4.47 18.92 -6.66
C MET A 373 5.31 18.53 -5.45
N THR A 374 6.31 19.35 -5.12
CA THR A 374 6.96 19.30 -3.81
C THR A 374 6.03 19.91 -2.77
N ARG A 375 5.74 19.18 -1.70
CA ARG A 375 4.82 19.65 -0.65
C ARG A 375 5.26 19.12 0.71
N PHE A 376 4.70 19.71 1.76
CA PHE A 376 4.89 19.27 3.14
C PHE A 376 6.37 19.13 3.53
N ALA A 377 7.05 20.26 3.74
CA ALA A 377 8.46 20.34 4.13
C ALA A 377 9.46 19.96 3.02
N THR A 378 9.65 20.85 2.05
CA THR A 378 10.81 20.84 1.15
C THR A 378 11.80 21.91 1.57
N PHE A 379 13.06 21.53 1.70
CA PHE A 379 14.11 22.40 2.19
C PHE A 379 15.25 22.57 1.19
N TRP A 380 15.82 23.76 1.18
CA TRP A 380 17.10 24.01 0.55
C TRP A 380 18.21 23.68 1.55
N VAL A 381 19.12 22.82 1.11
CA VAL A 381 20.32 22.42 1.85
C VAL A 381 21.53 23.09 1.19
N GLU A 382 22.43 23.61 2.00
CA GLU A 382 23.68 24.22 1.55
C GLU A 382 24.80 23.79 2.48
N ASN A 383 25.91 23.31 1.92
CA ASN A 383 27.05 22.77 2.67
C ASN A 383 26.67 21.70 3.71
N GLY A 384 25.63 20.91 3.42
CA GLY A 384 25.14 19.85 4.30
C GLY A 384 24.26 20.33 5.46
N GLU A 385 23.76 21.56 5.42
CA GLU A 385 22.86 22.10 6.42
C GLU A 385 21.58 22.65 5.79
N ILE A 386 20.44 22.40 6.43
CA ILE A 386 19.16 22.99 6.01
C ILE A 386 19.22 24.50 6.25
N GLN A 387 19.05 25.28 5.19
CA GLN A 387 19.10 26.75 5.25
C GLN A 387 17.71 27.37 5.29
N ALA A 388 16.81 26.93 4.41
CA ALA A 388 15.52 27.58 4.20
C ALA A 388 14.46 26.60 3.70
N PRO A 389 13.17 26.83 4.01
CA PRO A 389 12.07 26.17 3.32
C PRO A 389 12.00 26.68 1.88
N VAL A 390 11.56 25.82 0.96
CA VAL A 390 11.36 26.16 -0.45
C VAL A 390 9.87 26.28 -0.73
N SER A 391 9.49 27.20 -1.61
CA SER A 391 8.12 27.27 -2.13
C SER A 391 7.72 25.92 -2.73
N THR A 392 6.43 25.60 -2.72
CA THR A 392 5.96 24.44 -3.48
C THR A 392 6.29 24.64 -4.96
N MET A 393 7.05 23.69 -5.52
CA MET A 393 7.49 23.68 -6.91
C MET A 393 6.85 22.50 -7.63
N ARG A 394 6.61 22.64 -8.94
CA ARG A 394 6.25 21.50 -9.78
C ARG A 394 7.51 20.84 -10.31
N PHE A 395 7.44 19.53 -10.48
CA PHE A 395 8.45 18.76 -11.18
C PHE A 395 7.84 18.00 -12.36
N ASP A 396 8.67 17.67 -13.34
CA ASP A 396 8.35 16.75 -14.42
C ASP A 396 9.63 15.99 -14.84
N ASP A 397 9.73 14.72 -14.42
CA ASP A 397 10.92 13.91 -14.73
C ASP A 397 10.55 12.43 -14.94
N SER A 398 11.46 11.68 -15.56
CA SER A 398 11.26 10.26 -15.81
C SER A 398 11.76 9.42 -14.63
N ALA A 399 10.98 8.41 -14.23
CA ALA A 399 11.44 7.40 -13.30
C ALA A 399 12.71 6.67 -13.80
N PHE A 400 12.86 6.49 -15.12
CA PHE A 400 14.09 5.93 -15.72
C PHE A 400 15.30 6.84 -15.52
N SER A 401 15.10 8.16 -15.47
CA SER A 401 16.16 9.09 -15.14
C SER A 401 16.45 9.06 -13.63
N LEU A 402 15.42 9.28 -12.80
CA LEU A 402 15.54 9.42 -11.35
C LEU A 402 16.10 8.16 -10.67
N LEU A 403 15.62 6.98 -11.06
CA LEU A 403 16.03 5.69 -10.49
C LEU A 403 17.09 4.98 -11.34
N GLY A 404 17.46 5.57 -12.48
CA GLY A 404 18.52 5.10 -13.37
C GLY A 404 19.76 5.95 -13.25
N SER A 405 20.07 6.68 -14.32
CA SER A 405 21.34 7.41 -14.46
C SER A 405 21.57 8.53 -13.45
N GLN A 406 20.52 9.05 -12.81
CA GLN A 406 20.63 10.11 -11.81
C GLN A 406 20.67 9.58 -10.38
N LEU A 407 20.42 8.28 -10.14
CA LEU A 407 20.44 7.72 -8.79
C LEU A 407 21.90 7.57 -8.31
N GLU A 408 22.26 8.30 -7.26
CA GLU A 408 23.60 8.27 -6.68
C GLU A 408 23.69 7.29 -5.51
N ALA A 409 22.68 7.27 -4.64
CA ALA A 409 22.66 6.42 -3.46
C ALA A 409 21.23 6.17 -2.97
N LEU A 410 21.06 5.06 -2.25
CA LEU A 410 19.88 4.76 -1.44
C LEU A 410 20.29 4.72 0.03
N THR A 411 19.38 5.06 0.94
CA THR A 411 19.66 4.98 2.37
C THR A 411 19.76 3.54 2.86
N GLN A 412 20.57 3.32 3.90
CA GLN A 412 20.66 2.04 4.58
C GLN A 412 19.37 1.75 5.36
N GLU A 413 18.87 2.75 6.09
CA GLU A 413 17.61 2.70 6.78
C GLU A 413 16.44 2.75 5.79
N ARG A 414 15.36 2.04 6.13
CA ARG A 414 14.12 1.98 5.35
C ARG A 414 12.94 2.27 6.25
N GLU A 415 11.93 2.92 5.70
CA GLU A 415 10.69 3.23 6.39
C GLU A 415 9.59 2.28 5.92
N LEU A 416 8.88 1.65 6.86
CA LEU A 416 7.67 0.89 6.57
C LEU A 416 6.50 1.87 6.46
N LEU A 417 6.00 2.03 5.24
CA LEU A 417 4.89 2.89 4.90
C LEU A 417 3.66 1.99 4.73
N LEU A 418 2.65 2.20 5.58
CA LEU A 418 1.38 1.51 5.49
C LEU A 418 0.34 2.43 4.88
N SER A 419 -0.49 1.91 3.99
CA SER A 419 -1.58 2.68 3.42
C SER A 419 -2.47 3.27 4.52
N ALA A 420 -2.65 4.58 4.47
CA ALA A 420 -3.56 5.33 5.33
C ALA A 420 -5.04 5.21 4.88
N SER A 421 -5.31 4.49 3.79
CA SER A 421 -6.68 4.35 3.27
C SER A 421 -7.55 3.55 4.23
N THR A 422 -8.67 4.16 4.59
CA THR A 422 -9.74 3.59 5.43
C THR A 422 -11.07 3.58 4.68
N TYR A 423 -11.06 3.87 3.37
CA TYR A 423 -12.27 3.91 2.57
C TYR A 423 -12.79 2.50 2.31
N SER A 424 -14.08 2.27 2.59
CA SER A 424 -14.72 0.95 2.71
C SER A 424 -14.14 0.10 3.84
N GLN A 425 -12.83 -0.11 3.89
CA GLN A 425 -12.11 -0.84 4.94
C GLN A 425 -10.66 -0.36 5.03
N ARG A 426 -9.99 -0.71 6.14
CA ARG A 426 -8.53 -0.53 6.23
C ARG A 426 -7.79 -1.34 5.17
N ALA A 427 -6.92 -0.65 4.42
CA ALA A 427 -6.02 -1.26 3.46
C ALA A 427 -4.89 -2.04 4.14
N THR A 428 -4.41 -3.10 3.48
CA THR A 428 -3.25 -3.90 3.92
C THR A 428 -2.01 -3.63 3.07
N ALA A 429 -2.12 -2.72 2.11
CA ALA A 429 -1.02 -2.37 1.22
C ALA A 429 0.11 -1.68 2.01
N SER A 430 1.34 -2.06 1.69
CA SER A 430 2.53 -1.49 2.32
C SER A 430 3.68 -1.32 1.34
N ALA A 431 4.57 -0.39 1.65
CA ALA A 431 5.86 -0.23 1.01
C ALA A 431 6.97 -0.15 2.06
N LEU A 432 8.07 -0.88 1.88
CA LEU A 432 9.28 -0.74 2.70
C LEU A 432 10.37 -0.11 1.84
N LEU A 433 10.62 1.18 2.03
CA LEU A 433 11.41 1.98 1.09
C LEU A 433 12.58 2.70 1.77
N PRO A 434 13.76 2.78 1.13
CA PRO A 434 14.80 3.73 1.52
C PRO A 434 14.45 5.15 1.03
N GLY A 435 15.25 6.13 1.42
CA GLY A 435 15.33 7.40 0.69
C GLY A 435 16.30 7.31 -0.49
N ALA A 436 16.14 8.19 -1.46
CA ALA A 436 16.93 8.21 -2.69
C ALA A 436 17.65 9.55 -2.87
N LEU A 437 18.97 9.51 -3.01
CA LEU A 437 19.77 10.66 -3.40
C LEU A 437 19.96 10.65 -4.92
N VAL A 438 19.52 11.71 -5.58
CA VAL A 438 19.63 11.88 -7.02
C VAL A 438 20.49 13.10 -7.36
N SER A 439 21.36 12.93 -8.37
CA SER A 439 22.19 14.01 -8.90
C SER A 439 21.34 15.14 -9.53
N ARG A 440 20.09 14.81 -9.93
CA ARG A 440 19.22 15.71 -10.69
C ARG A 440 17.73 15.38 -10.56
N LEU A 441 16.93 16.40 -10.28
CA LEU A 441 15.48 16.48 -10.41
C LEU A 441 15.12 17.75 -11.19
N THR A 442 14.24 17.62 -12.18
CA THR A 442 13.75 18.76 -12.98
C THR A 442 12.56 19.45 -12.33
N LEU A 443 12.76 20.68 -11.86
CA LEU A 443 11.68 21.58 -11.44
C LEU A 443 11.22 22.43 -12.63
N THR A 444 9.91 22.52 -12.84
CA THR A 444 9.32 23.15 -14.03
C THR A 444 8.59 24.45 -13.75
N LEU A 445 8.01 24.62 -12.55
CA LEU A 445 7.25 25.81 -12.14
C LEU A 445 7.43 26.10 -10.66
#